data_AF-A0A8J4PQ91-F1
#
_entry.id   AF-A0A8J4PQ91-F1
#
_cell.length_a   1.000
_cell.length_b   1.000
_cell.length_c   1.000
_cell.angle_alpha   90.00
_cell.angle_beta   90.00
_cell.angle_gamma   90.00
#
_symmetry.space_group_name_H-M   'P 1'
#
loop_
_entity.id
_entity.type
_entity.pdbx_description
1 polymer ?
#
loop_
_entity_poly.entity_id
_entity_poly.type
_entity_poly.pdbx_seq_one_letter_code
_entity_poly.pdbx_strand_id
1 'polypeptide(L)'
;MIKVCKASFFQGAQHLNAAKVFQPASLVLHGNKYLESLSQNSKSHESDVARKSLESMNIKVNDDNKFVSAKDWVQELHDNGMGSLILSRSKQRTKTIKDNEVIVNNLENFLQRPELDFVIVSSKKDSDSHQAWTFTQKENEKNQDLILTPEAKEIATSQALHDYLVWRDIALGDIRERIREAVERMRDFSILHIKNLDLSQSEQSNYLNNLAEAEKFIHMNVMLTTKREMDKLFDFLQLPREYTSSSQARVALQILNAAMCAWIFDYPTKGGLSNKQLNEDYKRLSNELYESVLDSITCSTNYINKEL
;
A
#
# COMPACT_ATOMS: atom_id res chain seq x y z
N MET A 1 -36.46 16.01 5.06
CA MET A 1 -36.26 14.80 5.89
C MET A 1 -35.28 13.90 5.14
N ILE A 2 -33.98 13.99 5.46
CA ILE A 2 -32.91 13.29 4.73
C ILE A 2 -32.92 11.83 5.17
N LYS A 3 -33.26 10.92 4.25
CA LYS A 3 -33.12 9.48 4.45
C LYS A 3 -31.62 9.19 4.55
N VAL A 4 -31.18 8.79 5.75
CA VAL A 4 -29.87 8.20 5.97
C VAL A 4 -29.82 6.92 5.14
N CYS A 5 -29.07 6.92 4.04
CA CYS A 5 -28.72 5.70 3.33
C CYS A 5 -27.97 4.82 4.33
N LYS A 6 -28.57 3.68 4.69
CA LYS A 6 -27.84 2.55 5.26
C LYS A 6 -26.80 2.17 4.23
N ALA A 7 -25.54 2.49 4.50
CA ALA A 7 -24.41 1.91 3.79
C ALA A 7 -24.51 0.38 3.99
N SER A 8 -25.03 -0.30 2.97
CA SER A 8 -24.83 -1.73 2.79
C SER A 8 -23.33 -1.91 2.54
N PHE A 9 -22.61 -2.19 3.63
CA PHE A 9 -21.18 -2.45 3.62
C PHE A 9 -20.88 -3.64 2.71
N PHE A 10 -20.15 -3.34 1.64
CA PHE A 10 -19.23 -4.17 0.86
C PHE A 10 -19.09 -5.63 1.36
N GLN A 11 -19.73 -6.57 0.69
CA GLN A 11 -19.52 -8.01 0.90
C GLN A 11 -19.23 -8.68 -0.45
N GLY A 12 -18.11 -9.41 -0.51
CA GLY A 12 -17.92 -10.48 -1.49
C GLY A 12 -16.58 -10.44 -2.23
N ALA A 13 -16.46 -9.63 -3.28
CA ALA A 13 -15.38 -9.77 -4.27
C ALA A 13 -14.29 -8.69 -4.19
N GLN A 14 -14.64 -7.47 -3.78
CA GLN A 14 -13.72 -6.31 -3.78
C GLN A 14 -12.66 -6.34 -2.67
N HIS A 15 -12.89 -7.13 -1.60
CA HIS A 15 -11.91 -7.34 -0.53
C HIS A 15 -10.67 -8.15 -0.96
N LEU A 16 -10.79 -8.97 -2.02
CA LEU A 16 -9.72 -9.90 -2.43
C LEU A 16 -8.56 -9.20 -3.17
N ASN A 17 -8.86 -8.20 -4.00
CA ASN A 17 -7.82 -7.43 -4.72
C ASN A 17 -7.20 -6.34 -3.81
N ALA A 18 -8.00 -5.78 -2.89
CA ALA A 18 -7.50 -4.90 -1.84
C ALA A 18 -6.49 -5.56 -0.93
N ALA A 19 -6.76 -6.79 -0.49
CA ALA A 19 -5.84 -7.53 0.35
C ALA A 19 -4.42 -7.62 -0.25
N LYS A 20 -4.27 -7.76 -1.59
CA LYS A 20 -2.98 -8.01 -2.24
C LYS A 20 -2.04 -6.79 -2.30
N VAL A 21 -2.56 -5.58 -2.59
CA VAL A 21 -1.74 -4.35 -2.61
C VAL A 21 -1.11 -4.08 -1.25
N PHE A 22 -1.85 -4.36 -0.19
CA PHE A 22 -1.44 -4.04 1.18
C PHE A 22 -0.79 -5.22 1.90
N GLN A 23 -0.73 -6.40 1.29
CA GLN A 23 0.00 -7.52 1.87
C GLN A 23 1.47 -7.17 2.17
N PRO A 24 2.22 -6.50 1.26
CA PRO A 24 3.56 -5.97 1.58
C PRO A 24 3.57 -5.02 2.79
N ALA A 25 2.63 -4.07 2.85
CA ALA A 25 2.52 -3.12 3.95
C ALA A 25 2.17 -3.82 5.28
N SER A 26 1.24 -4.78 5.25
CA SER A 26 0.80 -5.56 6.39
C SER A 26 1.93 -6.46 6.93
N LEU A 27 2.68 -7.10 6.03
CA LEU A 27 3.89 -7.85 6.37
C LEU A 27 4.92 -6.97 7.10
N VAL A 28 5.16 -5.74 6.61
CA VAL A 28 6.09 -4.80 7.26
C VAL A 28 5.57 -4.32 8.61
N LEU A 29 4.30 -3.92 8.71
CA LEU A 29 3.70 -3.45 9.97
C LEU A 29 3.69 -4.53 11.06
N HIS A 30 3.12 -5.70 10.75
CA HIS A 30 3.05 -6.80 11.71
C HIS A 30 4.42 -7.43 11.96
N GLY A 31 5.27 -7.49 10.94
CA GLY A 31 6.65 -7.97 11.06
C GLY A 31 7.45 -7.13 12.05
N ASN A 32 7.41 -5.80 11.95
CA ASN A 32 8.10 -4.92 12.90
C ASN A 32 7.58 -5.06 14.33
N LYS A 33 6.26 -5.14 14.53
CA LYS A 33 5.67 -5.41 15.85
C LYS A 33 6.10 -6.75 16.44
N TYR A 34 6.21 -7.79 15.60
CA TYR A 34 6.67 -9.09 16.03
C TYR A 34 8.18 -9.08 16.36
N LEU A 35 9.02 -8.46 15.52
CA LEU A 35 10.46 -8.28 15.77
C LEU A 35 10.72 -7.54 17.09
N GLU A 36 9.94 -6.50 17.39
CA GLU A 36 10.01 -5.78 18.65
C GLU A 36 9.70 -6.71 19.85
N SER A 37 8.62 -7.49 19.75
CA SER A 37 8.21 -8.43 20.80
C SER A 37 9.27 -9.50 21.09
N LEU A 38 9.96 -9.98 20.04
CA LEU A 38 11.09 -10.91 20.15
C LEU A 38 12.29 -10.26 20.83
N SER A 39 12.61 -9.02 20.45
CA SER A 39 13.74 -8.28 21.01
C SER A 39 13.53 -7.93 22.49
N GLN A 40 12.30 -7.59 22.88
CA GLN A 40 11.96 -7.17 24.25
C GLN A 40 11.51 -8.33 25.15
N ASN A 41 11.38 -9.55 24.62
CA ASN A 41 10.73 -10.68 25.30
C ASN A 41 9.37 -10.31 25.90
N SER A 42 8.63 -9.42 25.24
CA SER A 42 7.35 -8.91 25.74
C SER A 42 6.20 -9.68 25.09
N LYS A 43 5.33 -10.28 25.91
CA LYS A 43 4.06 -10.85 25.45
C LYS A 43 2.98 -9.83 25.69
N SER A 44 2.75 -8.98 24.69
CA SER A 44 1.65 -8.02 24.68
C SER A 44 0.50 -8.54 23.83
N HIS A 45 -0.71 -8.04 24.07
CA HIS A 45 -1.85 -8.32 23.19
C HIS A 45 -1.56 -7.94 21.73
N GLU A 46 -0.82 -6.84 21.52
CA GLU A 46 -0.36 -6.37 20.21
C GLU A 46 0.54 -7.39 19.51
N SER A 47 1.48 -7.98 20.25
CA SER A 47 2.36 -9.04 19.73
C SER A 47 1.59 -10.29 19.32
N ASP A 48 0.51 -10.62 20.04
CA ASP A 48 -0.36 -11.76 19.71
C ASP A 48 -1.17 -11.52 18.43
N VAL A 49 -1.70 -10.32 18.23
CA VAL A 49 -2.42 -9.95 17.00
C VAL A 49 -1.47 -9.95 15.81
N ALA A 50 -0.32 -9.29 15.93
CA ALA A 50 0.69 -9.26 14.88
C ALA A 50 1.17 -10.68 14.52
N ARG A 51 1.44 -11.52 15.51
CA ARG A 51 1.81 -12.92 15.31
C ARG A 51 0.73 -13.69 14.55
N LYS A 52 -0.54 -13.60 14.96
CA LYS A 52 -1.66 -14.28 14.28
C LYS A 52 -1.84 -13.82 12.84
N SER A 53 -1.70 -12.51 12.57
CA SER A 53 -1.73 -11.98 11.21
C SER A 53 -0.61 -12.59 10.36
N LEU A 54 0.62 -12.65 10.88
CA LEU A 54 1.76 -13.24 10.19
C LEU A 54 1.64 -14.77 10.02
N GLU A 55 1.05 -15.49 10.97
CA GLU A 55 0.76 -16.92 10.85
C GLU A 55 -0.24 -17.22 9.72
N SER A 56 -1.11 -16.26 9.38
CA SER A 56 -2.08 -16.40 8.29
C SER A 56 -1.54 -16.07 6.89
N MET A 57 -0.31 -15.54 6.81
CA MET A 57 0.37 -15.21 5.55
C MET A 57 1.44 -16.25 5.24
N ASN A 58 1.47 -16.77 4.01
CA ASN A 58 2.55 -17.64 3.57
C ASN A 58 3.57 -16.85 2.75
N ILE A 59 4.84 -17.13 2.98
CA ILE A 59 5.98 -16.59 2.23
C ILE A 59 6.72 -17.74 1.56
N LYS A 60 7.09 -17.53 0.29
CA LYS A 60 8.06 -18.36 -0.42
C LYS A 60 9.22 -17.51 -0.88
N VAL A 61 10.40 -17.78 -0.37
CA VAL A 61 11.63 -17.20 -0.92
C VAL A 61 12.01 -18.00 -2.16
N ASN A 62 12.20 -17.38 -3.32
CA ASN A 62 12.29 -18.08 -4.61
C ASN A 62 13.51 -19.03 -4.71
N ASP A 63 14.53 -18.81 -3.90
CA ASP A 63 15.69 -19.71 -3.73
C ASP A 63 15.33 -20.99 -2.94
N ASP A 64 14.21 -20.99 -2.22
CA ASP A 64 13.69 -22.10 -1.43
C ASP A 64 12.38 -22.65 -2.02
N ASN A 65 12.35 -23.96 -2.26
CA ASN A 65 11.15 -24.64 -2.76
C ASN A 65 10.06 -24.84 -1.69
N LYS A 66 10.21 -24.25 -0.51
CA LYS A 66 9.33 -24.42 0.64
C LYS A 66 8.58 -23.13 0.96
N PHE A 67 7.28 -23.25 1.20
CA PHE A 67 6.49 -22.19 1.82
C PHE A 67 6.69 -22.23 3.33
N VAL A 68 6.89 -21.06 3.92
CA VAL A 68 6.94 -20.84 5.37
C VAL A 68 5.86 -19.84 5.76
N SER A 69 5.42 -19.85 7.01
CA SER A 69 4.58 -18.75 7.49
C SER A 69 5.39 -17.45 7.52
N ALA A 70 4.76 -16.30 7.33
CA ALA A 70 5.43 -15.01 7.45
C ALA A 70 6.01 -14.82 8.86
N LYS A 71 5.34 -15.40 9.87
CA LYS A 71 5.82 -15.40 11.26
C LYS A 71 7.15 -16.14 11.41
N ASP A 72 7.30 -17.29 10.76
CA ASP A 72 8.54 -18.06 10.81
C ASP A 72 9.66 -17.40 9.99
N TRP A 73 9.32 -16.81 8.84
CA TRP A 73 10.28 -16.02 8.07
C TRP A 73 10.80 -14.81 8.85
N VAL A 74 9.92 -14.04 9.51
CA VAL A 74 10.34 -12.91 10.36
C VAL A 74 11.16 -13.39 11.57
N GLN A 75 10.83 -14.54 12.16
CA GLN A 75 11.64 -15.15 13.21
C GLN A 75 13.04 -15.49 12.72
N GLU A 76 13.18 -16.09 11.53
CA GLU A 76 14.47 -16.40 10.94
C GLU A 76 15.31 -15.14 10.69
N LEU A 77 14.68 -14.06 10.22
CA LEU A 77 15.35 -12.77 10.09
C LEU A 77 15.86 -12.25 11.44
N HIS A 78 15.05 -12.34 12.50
CA HIS A 78 15.44 -11.96 13.86
C HIS A 78 16.61 -12.80 14.36
N ASP A 79 16.57 -14.11 14.16
CA ASP A 79 17.64 -15.03 14.59
C ASP A 79 18.95 -14.75 13.84
N ASN A 80 18.87 -14.20 12.62
CA ASN A 80 19.99 -13.67 11.85
C ASN A 80 20.42 -12.23 12.24
N GLY A 81 19.76 -11.64 13.24
CA GLY A 81 20.06 -10.33 13.84
C GLY A 81 19.33 -9.14 13.23
N MET A 82 18.37 -9.35 12.32
CA MET A 82 17.59 -8.26 11.72
C MET A 82 16.63 -7.65 12.73
N GLY A 83 16.64 -6.33 12.86
CA GLY A 83 15.86 -5.58 13.86
C GLY A 83 14.66 -4.84 13.29
N SER A 84 14.60 -4.63 11.97
CA SER A 84 13.48 -3.91 11.35
C SER A 84 13.28 -4.30 9.88
N LEU A 85 12.05 -4.17 9.42
CA LEU A 85 11.61 -4.24 8.04
C LEU A 85 11.18 -2.85 7.57
N ILE A 86 11.52 -2.52 6.33
CA ILE A 86 11.16 -1.25 5.69
C ILE A 86 10.49 -1.59 4.37
N LEU A 87 9.38 -0.92 4.07
CA LEU A 87 8.73 -1.00 2.77
C LEU A 87 9.33 0.06 1.85
N SER A 88 9.65 -0.32 0.62
CA SER A 88 10.14 0.58 -0.42
C SER A 88 9.49 0.31 -1.77
N ARG A 89 9.73 1.19 -2.75
CA ARG A 89 9.35 1.02 -4.16
C ARG A 89 10.42 0.23 -4.90
N SER A 90 9.99 -0.63 -5.83
CA SER A 90 10.90 -1.36 -6.72
C SER A 90 11.55 -0.45 -7.76
N LYS A 91 12.88 -0.56 -7.92
CA LYS A 91 13.65 0.14 -8.97
C LYS A 91 13.35 -0.38 -10.38
N GLN A 92 12.83 -1.61 -10.51
CA GLN A 92 12.65 -2.28 -11.81
C GLN A 92 11.69 -1.55 -12.76
N ARG A 93 10.92 -0.55 -12.28
CA ARG A 93 9.97 0.20 -13.11
C ARG A 93 10.38 1.63 -13.44
N THR A 94 11.43 2.18 -12.81
CA THR A 94 11.90 3.54 -13.13
C THR A 94 12.71 3.60 -14.44
N LYS A 95 13.22 2.46 -14.93
CA LYS A 95 13.92 2.39 -16.23
C LYS A 95 12.98 2.41 -17.44
N THR A 96 11.74 1.94 -17.29
CA THR A 96 10.77 1.89 -18.41
C THR A 96 10.17 3.27 -18.75
N ILE A 97 10.46 4.30 -17.96
CA ILE A 97 9.95 5.67 -18.16
C ILE A 97 10.96 6.55 -18.93
N LYS A 98 12.24 6.15 -19.02
CA LYS A 98 13.26 6.91 -19.77
C LYS A 98 13.37 6.52 -21.24
N ASP A 99 12.91 5.34 -21.62
CA ASP A 99 12.83 4.93 -23.01
C ASP A 99 11.45 5.32 -23.55
N ASN A 100 11.41 6.40 -24.30
CA ASN A 100 10.24 7.08 -24.88
C ASN A 100 9.35 6.24 -25.83
N GLU A 101 9.33 4.91 -25.75
CA GLU A 101 8.61 4.04 -26.70
C GLU A 101 7.71 2.95 -26.11
N VAL A 102 7.49 2.89 -24.79
CA VAL A 102 6.45 2.00 -24.22
C VAL A 102 5.58 2.73 -23.19
N ILE A 103 5.04 3.88 -23.58
CA ILE A 103 3.74 4.29 -23.04
C ILE A 103 2.70 3.48 -23.82
N VAL A 104 1.64 3.01 -23.16
CA VAL A 104 0.47 2.32 -23.75
C VAL A 104 0.57 0.78 -23.80
N ASN A 105 0.24 0.12 -22.67
CA ASN A 105 -0.74 -1.00 -22.60
C ASN A 105 -0.81 -1.72 -21.25
N ASN A 106 0.08 -1.45 -20.29
CA ASN A 106 0.19 -2.31 -19.10
C ASN A 106 -0.59 -1.87 -17.85
N LEU A 107 -1.49 -0.88 -17.89
CA LEU A 107 -2.32 -0.53 -16.72
C LEU A 107 -3.16 -1.72 -16.22
N GLU A 108 -3.61 -2.56 -17.15
CA GLU A 108 -4.28 -3.83 -16.83
C GLU A 108 -3.37 -4.83 -16.10
N ASN A 109 -2.11 -4.94 -16.49
CA ASN A 109 -1.13 -5.78 -15.79
C ASN A 109 -0.63 -5.13 -14.49
N PHE A 110 -0.67 -3.79 -14.37
CA PHE A 110 -0.27 -3.03 -13.18
C PHE A 110 -1.27 -3.23 -12.03
N LEU A 111 -2.58 -3.10 -12.27
CA LEU A 111 -3.60 -3.31 -11.24
C LEU A 111 -3.74 -4.78 -10.80
N GLN A 112 -3.34 -5.73 -11.66
CA GLN A 112 -3.45 -7.15 -11.35
C GLN A 112 -2.40 -7.65 -10.35
N ARG A 113 -1.25 -6.97 -10.25
CA ARG A 113 -0.08 -7.41 -9.45
C ARG A 113 0.65 -6.25 -8.77
N PRO A 114 -0.06 -5.52 -7.88
CA PRO A 114 0.45 -4.35 -7.18
C PRO A 114 1.58 -4.67 -6.19
N GLU A 115 1.73 -5.92 -5.76
CA GLU A 115 2.82 -6.35 -4.89
C GLU A 115 4.20 -6.16 -5.53
N LEU A 116 4.30 -6.29 -6.86
CA LEU A 116 5.54 -6.15 -7.63
C LEU A 116 6.14 -4.72 -7.60
N ASP A 117 5.33 -3.76 -7.18
CA ASP A 117 5.73 -2.36 -7.04
C ASP A 117 6.53 -2.08 -5.77
N PHE A 118 6.68 -3.08 -4.89
CA PHE A 118 7.34 -2.95 -3.61
C PHE A 118 8.63 -3.78 -3.50
N VAL A 119 9.50 -3.33 -2.60
CA VAL A 119 10.70 -4.03 -2.11
C VAL A 119 10.63 -4.01 -0.59
N ILE A 120 10.94 -5.13 0.05
CA ILE A 120 11.16 -5.17 1.49
C ILE A 120 12.67 -5.10 1.73
N VAL A 121 13.08 -4.18 2.60
CA VAL A 121 14.45 -4.07 3.09
C VAL A 121 14.47 -4.45 4.56
N SER A 122 15.26 -5.46 4.94
CA SER A 122 15.58 -5.72 6.34
C SER A 122 16.88 -5.00 6.71
N SER A 123 16.96 -4.56 7.96
CA SER A 123 18.16 -3.92 8.51
C SER A 123 18.57 -4.57 9.81
N LYS A 124 19.86 -4.86 9.95
CA LYS A 124 20.45 -5.35 11.19
C LYS A 124 20.53 -4.23 12.22
N LYS A 125 20.25 -4.55 13.48
CA LYS A 125 20.38 -3.58 14.58
C LYS A 125 21.87 -3.22 14.73
N ASP A 126 22.17 -1.92 14.79
CA ASP A 126 23.52 -1.38 15.02
C ASP A 126 24.58 -1.83 13.98
N SER A 127 24.17 -2.13 12.74
CA SER A 127 25.06 -2.60 11.66
C SER A 127 24.60 -2.13 10.29
N ASP A 128 25.56 -1.88 9.38
CA ASP A 128 25.32 -1.56 7.96
C ASP A 128 24.90 -2.78 7.10
N SER A 129 24.54 -3.90 7.73
CA SER A 129 24.11 -5.10 7.02
C SER A 129 22.62 -5.02 6.72
N HIS A 130 22.30 -4.93 5.43
CA HIS A 130 20.94 -4.85 4.92
C HIS A 130 20.71 -5.92 3.86
N GLN A 131 19.48 -6.43 3.80
CA GLN A 131 19.05 -7.37 2.78
C GLN A 131 17.77 -6.86 2.12
N ALA A 132 17.58 -7.19 0.85
CA ALA A 132 16.41 -6.75 0.10
C ALA A 132 15.76 -7.89 -0.68
N TRP A 133 14.43 -7.89 -0.70
CA TRP A 133 13.61 -8.81 -1.48
C TRP A 133 12.57 -8.06 -2.30
N THR A 134 12.42 -8.46 -3.56
CA THR A 134 11.30 -8.05 -4.41
C THR A 134 10.19 -9.07 -4.36
N PHE A 135 8.95 -8.60 -4.51
CA PHE A 135 7.86 -9.49 -4.83
C PHE A 135 7.97 -9.95 -6.28
N THR A 136 7.70 -11.23 -6.54
CA THR A 136 7.81 -11.80 -7.89
C THR A 136 6.59 -12.63 -8.26
N GLN A 137 6.37 -12.74 -9.57
CA GLN A 137 5.29 -13.52 -10.14
C GLN A 137 5.71 -14.99 -10.30
N LYS A 138 4.84 -15.92 -9.88
CA LYS A 138 4.72 -17.24 -10.52
C LYS A 138 3.38 -17.34 -11.24
N GLU A 139 3.37 -18.08 -12.34
CA GLU A 139 2.28 -18.10 -13.32
C GLU A 139 0.99 -18.81 -12.85
N ASN A 140 0.88 -19.30 -11.60
CA ASN A 140 -0.16 -20.31 -11.34
C ASN A 140 -0.82 -20.37 -9.95
N GLU A 141 -0.88 -19.29 -9.17
CA GLU A 141 -1.45 -19.40 -7.81
C GLU A 141 -2.64 -18.45 -7.55
N LYS A 142 -3.76 -19.09 -7.15
CA LYS A 142 -5.01 -18.47 -6.67
C LYS A 142 -4.93 -18.05 -5.20
N ASN A 143 -3.80 -18.24 -4.54
CA ASN A 143 -3.65 -18.06 -3.10
C ASN A 143 -3.01 -16.72 -2.74
N GLN A 144 -3.22 -16.31 -1.50
CA GLN A 144 -2.71 -15.11 -0.84
C GLN A 144 -1.19 -15.16 -0.55
N ASP A 145 -0.45 -16.02 -1.24
CA ASP A 145 0.94 -16.34 -0.92
C ASP A 145 1.89 -15.28 -1.50
N LEU A 146 2.85 -14.83 -0.69
CA LEU A 146 3.85 -13.83 -1.10
C LEU A 146 5.13 -14.52 -1.56
N ILE A 147 5.52 -14.27 -2.81
CA ILE A 147 6.75 -14.82 -3.36
C ILE A 147 7.83 -13.73 -3.37
N LEU A 148 8.86 -13.95 -2.57
CA LEU A 148 9.99 -13.05 -2.40
C LEU A 148 11.19 -13.56 -3.21
N THR A 149 11.72 -12.76 -4.11
CA THR A 149 13.01 -13.03 -4.75
C THR A 149 14.07 -12.15 -4.10
N PRO A 150 15.17 -12.73 -3.58
CA PRO A 150 16.27 -11.93 -3.06
C PRO A 150 16.85 -11.04 -4.17
N GLU A 151 16.84 -9.72 -3.98
CA GLU A 151 17.54 -8.80 -4.88
C GLU A 151 19.03 -8.72 -4.50
N ALA A 152 19.31 -8.72 -3.20
CA ALA A 152 20.67 -8.71 -2.68
C ALA A 152 20.70 -9.42 -1.32
N LYS A 153 21.58 -10.42 -1.19
CA LYS A 153 21.88 -11.08 0.11
C LYS A 153 22.59 -10.12 1.08
N GLU A 154 23.22 -9.08 0.55
CA GLU A 154 23.81 -7.96 1.27
C GLU A 154 23.83 -6.73 0.37
N ILE A 155 23.34 -5.58 0.85
CA ILE A 155 23.42 -4.31 0.12
C ILE A 155 24.82 -3.72 0.33
N ALA A 156 25.71 -4.00 -0.62
CA ALA A 156 27.15 -3.74 -0.49
C ALA A 156 27.58 -2.26 -0.41
N THR A 157 26.69 -1.29 -0.64
CA THR A 157 27.05 0.14 -0.59
C THR A 157 25.93 1.00 -0.01
N SER A 158 26.30 2.06 0.72
CA SER A 158 25.36 3.06 1.26
C SER A 158 24.54 3.76 0.16
N GLN A 159 25.11 3.94 -1.05
CA GLN A 159 24.37 4.50 -2.18
C GLN A 159 23.27 3.54 -2.66
N ALA A 160 23.60 2.24 -2.82
CA ALA A 160 22.61 1.25 -3.23
C ALA A 160 21.46 1.14 -2.21
N LEU A 161 21.76 1.26 -0.92
CA LEU A 161 20.79 1.33 0.16
C LEU A 161 19.93 2.59 0.08
N HIS A 162 20.53 3.76 -0.11
CA HIS A 162 19.81 5.03 -0.18
C HIS A 162 18.77 5.03 -1.31
N ASP A 163 19.12 4.47 -2.47
CA ASP A 163 18.17 4.31 -3.56
C ASP A 163 16.95 3.45 -3.20
N TYR A 164 17.08 2.52 -2.22
CA TYR A 164 15.94 1.77 -1.67
C TYR A 164 15.25 2.49 -0.51
N LEU A 165 15.84 3.52 0.10
CA LEU A 165 15.28 4.15 1.30
C LEU A 165 14.79 5.58 1.07
N VAL A 166 14.82 6.09 -0.18
CA VAL A 166 14.38 7.45 -0.56
C VAL A 166 13.06 7.88 0.09
N TRP A 167 12.09 6.96 0.19
CA TRP A 167 10.76 7.24 0.74
C TRP A 167 10.74 7.50 2.26
N ARG A 168 11.83 7.21 2.98
CA ARG A 168 11.97 7.56 4.41
C ARG A 168 12.25 9.04 4.63
N ASP A 169 12.71 9.75 3.60
CA ASP A 169 13.16 11.14 3.68
C ASP A 169 12.08 12.14 3.23
N ILE A 170 10.98 11.65 2.65
CA ILE A 170 9.85 12.48 2.23
C ILE A 170 8.94 12.78 3.43
N ALA A 171 8.57 14.05 3.61
CA ALA A 171 7.65 14.44 4.68
C ALA A 171 6.21 13.99 4.39
N LEU A 172 5.47 13.58 5.43
CA LEU A 172 4.06 13.20 5.29
C LEU A 172 3.20 14.34 4.73
N GLY A 173 3.57 15.60 4.98
CA GLY A 173 2.90 16.76 4.39
C GLY A 173 2.99 16.80 2.87
N ASP A 174 4.16 16.50 2.30
CA ASP A 174 4.38 16.47 0.85
C ASP A 174 3.60 15.32 0.20
N ILE A 175 3.57 14.15 0.86
CA ILE A 175 2.78 13.01 0.41
C ILE A 175 1.28 13.33 0.45
N ARG A 176 0.80 13.95 1.54
CA ARG A 176 -0.58 14.39 1.69
C ARG A 176 -0.99 15.33 0.56
N GLU A 177 -0.11 16.23 0.18
CA GLU A 177 -0.37 17.20 -0.89
C GLU A 177 -0.42 16.52 -2.27
N ARG A 178 0.53 15.63 -2.56
CA ARG A 178 0.58 14.89 -3.83
C ARG A 178 -0.67 14.06 -4.06
N ILE A 179 -1.12 13.32 -3.04
CA ILE A 179 -2.36 12.54 -3.15
C ILE A 179 -3.58 13.45 -3.26
N ARG A 180 -3.62 14.58 -2.53
CA ARG A 180 -4.72 15.57 -2.63
C ARG A 180 -4.86 16.07 -4.05
N GLU A 181 -3.79 16.53 -4.67
CA GLU A 181 -3.80 17.02 -6.04
C GLU A 181 -4.23 15.94 -7.04
N ALA A 182 -3.70 14.72 -6.91
CA ALA A 182 -4.05 13.63 -7.81
C ALA A 182 -5.53 13.25 -7.71
N VAL A 183 -6.09 13.22 -6.49
CA VAL A 183 -7.52 12.96 -6.24
C VAL A 183 -8.38 14.09 -6.82
N GLU A 184 -8.01 15.35 -6.59
CA GLU A 184 -8.74 16.51 -7.11
C GLU A 184 -8.74 16.54 -8.65
N ARG A 185 -7.58 16.32 -9.29
CA ARG A 185 -7.47 16.21 -10.76
C ARG A 185 -8.34 15.09 -11.31
N MET A 186 -8.28 13.90 -10.69
CA MET A 186 -9.07 12.76 -11.14
C MET A 186 -10.57 12.98 -10.93
N ARG A 187 -10.97 13.59 -9.82
CA ARG A 187 -12.36 14.00 -9.55
C ARG A 187 -12.85 14.99 -10.60
N ASP A 188 -12.11 16.06 -10.86
CA ASP A 188 -12.52 17.10 -11.80
C ASP A 188 -12.72 16.54 -13.21
N PHE A 189 -11.77 15.72 -13.65
CA PHE A 189 -11.90 14.98 -14.91
C PHE A 189 -13.15 14.08 -14.91
N SER A 190 -13.34 13.33 -13.82
CA SER A 190 -14.45 12.38 -13.70
C SER A 190 -15.79 13.09 -13.71
N ILE A 191 -15.97 14.20 -13.01
CA ILE A 191 -17.22 14.99 -13.00
C ILE A 191 -17.56 15.48 -14.41
N LEU A 192 -16.57 15.99 -15.16
CA LEU A 192 -16.77 16.52 -16.50
C LEU A 192 -17.08 15.44 -17.54
N HIS A 193 -16.53 14.24 -17.35
CA HIS A 193 -16.55 13.19 -18.37
C HIS A 193 -17.23 11.88 -17.92
N ILE A 194 -17.95 11.88 -16.79
CA ILE A 194 -18.53 10.65 -16.21
C ILE A 194 -19.44 9.91 -17.18
N LYS A 195 -20.23 10.64 -17.98
CA LYS A 195 -21.16 10.07 -18.97
C LYS A 195 -20.46 9.44 -20.16
N ASN A 196 -19.18 9.77 -20.37
CA ASN A 196 -18.38 9.21 -21.44
C ASN A 196 -17.72 7.90 -21.01
N LEU A 197 -17.54 7.67 -19.70
CA LEU A 197 -16.97 6.44 -19.16
C LEU A 197 -17.91 5.26 -19.44
N ASP A 198 -17.33 4.17 -19.95
CA ASP A 198 -18.02 2.92 -20.25
C ASP A 198 -18.31 2.11 -18.98
N LEU A 199 -19.04 2.74 -18.05
CA LEU A 199 -19.41 2.22 -16.75
C LEU A 199 -20.92 2.30 -16.60
N SER A 200 -21.53 1.34 -15.91
CA SER A 200 -22.95 1.46 -15.57
C SER A 200 -23.19 2.60 -14.59
N GLN A 201 -24.41 3.13 -14.53
CA GLN A 201 -24.75 4.27 -13.68
C GLN A 201 -24.45 4.04 -12.19
N SER A 202 -24.61 2.79 -11.72
CA SER A 202 -24.25 2.41 -10.35
C SER A 202 -22.75 2.53 -10.10
N GLU A 203 -21.94 2.12 -11.07
CA GLU A 203 -20.48 2.12 -10.99
C GLU A 203 -19.92 3.54 -11.08
N GLN A 204 -20.47 4.36 -11.98
CA GLN A 204 -20.18 5.79 -12.06
C GLN A 204 -20.44 6.50 -10.72
N SER A 205 -21.59 6.22 -10.08
CA SER A 205 -21.95 6.81 -8.79
C SER A 205 -21.01 6.36 -7.68
N ASN A 206 -20.67 5.06 -7.63
CA ASN A 206 -19.74 4.52 -6.64
C ASN A 206 -18.35 5.13 -6.79
N TYR A 207 -17.86 5.25 -8.03
CA TYR A 207 -16.56 5.83 -8.32
C TYR A 207 -16.45 7.30 -7.87
N LEU A 208 -17.45 8.13 -8.18
CA LEU A 208 -17.49 9.53 -7.72
C LEU A 208 -17.61 9.64 -6.19
N ASN A 209 -18.41 8.80 -5.55
CA ASN A 209 -18.54 8.78 -4.09
C ASN A 209 -17.22 8.44 -3.40
N ASN A 210 -16.46 7.50 -3.94
CA ASN A 210 -15.17 7.11 -3.38
C ASN A 210 -14.11 8.20 -3.57
N LEU A 211 -14.06 8.87 -4.73
CA LEU A 211 -13.20 10.04 -4.93
C LEU A 211 -13.55 11.18 -3.97
N ALA A 212 -14.84 11.44 -3.75
CA ALA A 212 -15.30 12.44 -2.80
C ALA A 212 -14.95 12.06 -1.35
N GLU A 213 -15.01 10.78 -0.99
CA GLU A 213 -14.62 10.32 0.35
C GLU A 213 -13.09 10.38 0.54
N ALA A 214 -12.30 10.05 -0.50
CA ALA A 214 -10.85 10.21 -0.50
C ALA A 214 -10.45 11.68 -0.28
N GLU A 215 -11.08 12.58 -1.02
CA GLU A 215 -10.90 14.03 -0.86
C GLU A 215 -11.27 14.47 0.56
N LYS A 216 -12.41 14.02 1.07
CA LYS A 216 -12.82 14.35 2.44
C LYS A 216 -11.79 13.91 3.47
N PHE A 217 -11.27 12.68 3.39
CA PHE A 217 -10.24 12.20 4.33
C PHE A 217 -8.94 12.98 4.24
N ILE A 218 -8.50 13.39 3.04
CA ILE A 218 -7.28 14.17 2.90
C ILE A 218 -7.45 15.62 3.39
N HIS A 219 -8.67 16.16 3.29
CA HIS A 219 -9.04 17.52 3.72
C HIS A 219 -9.55 17.62 5.15
N MET A 220 -9.64 16.50 5.89
CA MET A 220 -9.97 16.56 7.32
C MET A 220 -8.92 17.39 8.06
N ASN A 221 -9.26 18.66 8.26
CA ASN A 221 -8.48 19.58 9.06
C ASN A 221 -8.57 19.13 10.52
N VAL A 222 -7.41 19.06 11.16
CA VAL A 222 -7.24 18.60 12.54
C VAL A 222 -7.34 17.08 12.64
N MET A 223 -6.43 16.52 13.42
CA MET A 223 -6.32 15.10 13.77
C MET A 223 -7.69 14.41 13.78
N LEU A 224 -7.79 13.17 13.31
CA LEU A 224 -8.91 12.30 13.66
C LEU A 224 -9.08 12.34 15.19
N THR A 225 -10.00 13.18 15.65
CA THR A 225 -10.05 13.64 17.05
C THR A 225 -11.09 12.83 17.80
N THR A 226 -12.08 12.28 17.09
CA THR A 226 -13.10 11.46 17.70
C THR A 226 -12.70 9.99 17.65
N LYS A 227 -12.87 9.31 18.79
CA LYS A 227 -12.70 7.85 18.90
C LYS A 227 -13.47 7.10 17.81
N ARG A 228 -14.66 7.60 17.43
CA ARG A 228 -15.51 7.00 16.40
C ARG A 228 -14.89 7.05 15.00
N GLU A 229 -14.22 8.15 14.64
CA GLU A 229 -13.55 8.27 13.34
C GLU A 229 -12.29 7.41 13.29
N MET A 230 -11.55 7.34 14.40
CA MET A 230 -10.42 6.43 14.56
C MET A 230 -10.86 4.97 14.51
N ASP A 231 -11.91 4.58 15.22
CA ASP A 231 -12.43 3.20 15.20
C ASP A 231 -12.84 2.79 13.78
N LYS A 232 -13.54 3.68 13.05
CA LYS A 232 -13.89 3.44 11.64
C LYS A 232 -12.66 3.30 10.75
N LEU A 233 -11.66 4.13 10.95
CA LEU A 233 -10.39 4.09 10.21
C LEU A 233 -9.67 2.76 10.42
N PHE A 234 -9.59 2.30 11.67
CA PHE A 234 -8.95 1.04 12.03
C PHE A 234 -9.69 -0.16 11.47
N ASP A 235 -11.01 -0.19 11.63
CA ASP A 235 -11.83 -1.26 11.09
C ASP A 235 -11.71 -1.33 9.55
N PHE A 236 -11.62 -0.17 8.88
CA PHE A 236 -11.49 -0.10 7.42
C PHE A 236 -10.12 -0.56 6.91
N LEU A 237 -9.03 -0.12 7.55
CA LEU A 237 -7.67 -0.53 7.21
C LEU A 237 -7.32 -1.94 7.74
N GLN A 238 -8.21 -2.57 8.49
CA GLN A 238 -7.97 -3.80 9.24
C GLN A 238 -6.74 -3.70 10.14
N LEU A 239 -6.51 -2.49 10.66
CA LEU A 239 -5.37 -2.19 11.49
C LEU A 239 -5.76 -2.30 12.97
N PRO A 240 -4.92 -2.90 13.82
CA PRO A 240 -5.07 -2.82 15.27
C PRO A 240 -5.29 -1.38 15.76
N ARG A 241 -6.21 -1.19 16.71
CA ARG A 241 -6.60 0.16 17.18
C ARG A 241 -5.50 0.86 17.99
N GLU A 242 -4.39 0.18 18.24
CA GLU A 242 -3.26 0.69 19.01
C GLU A 242 -2.28 1.57 18.20
N TYR A 243 -2.37 1.69 16.86
CA TYR A 243 -1.47 2.54 16.05
C TYR A 243 -1.67 4.07 16.22
N THR A 244 -2.10 4.55 17.39
CA THR A 244 -2.52 5.95 17.63
C THR A 244 -1.59 6.77 18.51
N SER A 245 -0.41 6.23 18.88
CA SER A 245 0.45 6.84 19.90
C SER A 245 0.91 8.27 19.58
N SER A 246 0.89 8.70 18.32
CA SER A 246 1.34 10.04 17.92
C SER A 246 0.45 10.79 16.91
N SER A 247 0.77 12.06 16.73
CA SER A 247 0.23 12.87 15.64
C SER A 247 0.72 12.42 14.27
N GLN A 248 1.96 11.92 14.14
CA GLN A 248 2.52 11.49 12.85
C GLN A 248 1.85 10.19 12.37
N ALA A 249 1.65 9.22 13.27
CA ALA A 249 0.91 8.00 12.97
C ALA A 249 -0.53 8.31 12.54
N ARG A 250 -1.20 9.27 13.20
CA ARG A 250 -2.55 9.71 12.81
C ARG A 250 -2.61 10.33 11.43
N VAL A 251 -1.62 11.16 11.06
CA VAL A 251 -1.53 11.73 9.71
C VAL A 251 -1.24 10.64 8.69
N ALA A 252 -0.30 9.73 8.96
CA ALA A 252 -0.01 8.58 8.09
C ALA A 252 -1.25 7.72 7.84
N LEU A 253 -2.05 7.45 8.89
CA LEU A 253 -3.30 6.70 8.76
C LEU A 253 -4.36 7.44 7.94
N GLN A 254 -4.48 8.77 8.10
CA GLN A 254 -5.36 9.59 7.25
C GLN A 254 -4.97 9.48 5.77
N ILE A 255 -3.67 9.60 5.47
CA ILE A 255 -3.15 9.51 4.11
C ILE A 255 -3.36 8.10 3.54
N LEU A 256 -3.12 7.04 4.30
CA LEU A 256 -3.42 5.65 3.88
C LEU A 256 -4.89 5.45 3.55
N ASN A 257 -5.78 6.06 4.34
CA ASN A 257 -7.21 5.92 4.11
C ASN A 257 -7.70 6.69 2.88
N ALA A 258 -7.22 7.93 2.70
CA ALA A 258 -7.45 8.68 1.47
C ALA A 258 -6.92 7.89 0.26
N ALA A 259 -5.74 7.28 0.39
CA ALA A 259 -5.14 6.44 -0.63
C ALA A 259 -5.97 5.21 -0.95
N MET A 260 -6.48 4.52 0.06
CA MET A 260 -7.42 3.41 -0.10
C MET A 260 -8.71 3.81 -0.83
N CYS A 261 -9.33 4.90 -0.39
CA CYS A 261 -10.54 5.42 -1.02
C CYS A 261 -10.28 5.89 -2.45
N ALA A 262 -9.06 6.31 -2.78
CA ALA A 262 -8.69 6.73 -4.13
C ALA A 262 -8.24 5.56 -5.03
N TRP A 263 -7.68 4.49 -4.45
CA TRP A 263 -7.14 3.35 -5.17
C TRP A 263 -8.20 2.44 -5.81
N ILE A 264 -9.44 2.50 -5.29
CA ILE A 264 -10.67 1.84 -5.80
C ILE A 264 -10.44 0.76 -6.86
N PHE A 265 -9.93 -0.36 -6.37
CA PHE A 265 -9.93 -1.70 -6.92
C PHE A 265 -10.89 -1.92 -8.11
N ASP A 266 -10.28 -2.11 -9.29
CA ASP A 266 -10.81 -2.56 -10.60
C ASP A 266 -11.39 -1.55 -11.61
N TYR A 267 -11.37 -0.23 -11.39
CA TYR A 267 -12.05 0.69 -12.34
C TYR A 267 -11.25 1.27 -13.51
N PRO A 268 -9.96 1.65 -13.41
CA PRO A 268 -9.31 2.35 -14.52
C PRO A 268 -9.00 1.46 -15.73
N THR A 269 -9.18 0.15 -15.60
CA THR A 269 -8.88 -0.83 -16.65
C THR A 269 -10.04 -1.11 -17.59
N LYS A 270 -11.29 -0.84 -17.19
CA LYS A 270 -12.44 -0.94 -18.12
C LYS A 270 -12.66 0.35 -18.92
N GLY A 271 -11.57 0.96 -19.36
CA GLY A 271 -11.56 2.18 -20.15
C GLY A 271 -11.88 1.92 -21.62
N GLY A 272 -13.16 1.70 -21.93
CA GLY A 272 -13.70 1.78 -23.28
C GLY A 272 -14.12 3.20 -23.66
N LEU A 273 -13.33 4.25 -23.36
CA LEU A 273 -13.66 5.60 -23.82
C LEU A 273 -13.60 5.64 -25.35
N SER A 274 -14.74 5.90 -26.00
CA SER A 274 -14.85 5.97 -27.46
C SER A 274 -14.02 7.10 -28.08
N ASN A 275 -13.77 8.17 -27.30
CA ASN A 275 -12.89 9.27 -27.66
C ASN A 275 -11.44 8.98 -27.23
N LYS A 276 -10.53 8.91 -28.22
CA LYS A 276 -9.11 8.60 -28.00
C LYS A 276 -8.39 9.60 -27.09
N GLN A 277 -8.60 10.90 -27.28
CA GLN A 277 -7.95 11.94 -26.48
C GLN A 277 -8.37 11.86 -25.02
N LEU A 278 -9.68 11.72 -24.77
CA LEU A 278 -10.20 11.56 -23.41
C LEU A 278 -9.69 10.27 -22.75
N ASN A 279 -9.51 9.21 -23.53
CA ASN A 279 -8.94 7.96 -23.02
C ASN A 279 -7.47 8.13 -22.61
N GLU A 280 -6.67 8.86 -23.38
CA GLU A 280 -5.28 9.17 -23.05
C GLU A 280 -5.19 10.03 -21.78
N ASP A 281 -6.03 11.07 -21.67
CA ASP A 281 -6.08 11.92 -20.49
C ASP A 281 -6.50 11.13 -19.23
N TYR A 282 -7.50 10.27 -19.36
CA TYR A 282 -7.94 9.40 -18.27
C TYR A 282 -6.84 8.44 -17.81
N LYS A 283 -6.15 7.78 -18.75
CA LYS A 283 -5.03 6.86 -18.44
C LYS A 283 -3.90 7.59 -17.72
N ARG A 284 -3.55 8.80 -18.19
CA ARG A 284 -2.51 9.63 -17.55
C ARG A 284 -2.88 9.96 -16.10
N LEU A 285 -4.09 10.45 -15.86
CA LEU A 285 -4.55 10.79 -14.51
C LEU A 285 -4.67 9.56 -13.60
N SER A 286 -5.11 8.43 -14.16
CA SER A 286 -5.15 7.15 -13.44
C SER A 286 -3.76 6.70 -12.99
N ASN A 287 -2.75 6.82 -13.87
CA ASN A 287 -1.37 6.50 -13.53
C ASN A 287 -0.82 7.43 -12.45
N GLU A 288 -1.11 8.74 -12.55
CA GLU A 288 -0.69 9.71 -11.55
C GLU A 288 -1.30 9.42 -10.17
N LEU A 289 -2.59 9.07 -10.13
CA LEU A 289 -3.26 8.67 -8.90
C LEU A 289 -2.66 7.37 -8.34
N TYR A 290 -2.40 6.39 -9.19
CA TYR A 290 -1.76 5.13 -8.83
C TYR A 290 -0.38 5.35 -8.17
N GLU A 291 0.49 6.11 -8.83
CA GLU A 291 1.82 6.43 -8.28
C GLU A 291 1.71 7.18 -6.95
N SER A 292 0.80 8.14 -6.85
CA SER A 292 0.58 8.90 -5.62
C SER A 292 0.11 8.02 -4.46
N VAL A 293 -0.71 7.01 -4.73
CA VAL A 293 -1.12 6.03 -3.71
C VAL A 293 0.03 5.12 -3.32
N LEU A 294 0.85 4.62 -4.25
CA LEU A 294 1.99 3.76 -3.91
C LEU A 294 3.01 4.48 -3.04
N ASP A 295 3.29 5.74 -3.37
CA ASP A 295 4.14 6.62 -2.58
C ASP A 295 3.56 6.81 -1.17
N SER A 296 2.24 7.05 -1.09
CA SER A 296 1.50 7.15 0.17
C SER A 296 1.61 5.89 1.03
N ILE A 297 1.39 4.71 0.43
CA ILE A 297 1.48 3.42 1.12
C ILE A 297 2.89 3.21 1.67
N THR A 298 3.90 3.45 0.83
CA THR A 298 5.31 3.27 1.19
C THR A 298 5.71 4.18 2.34
N CYS A 299 5.48 5.49 2.20
CA CYS A 299 5.84 6.46 3.23
C CYS A 299 5.08 6.20 4.54
N SER A 300 3.74 6.13 4.48
CA SER A 300 2.91 6.04 5.67
C SER A 300 3.17 4.77 6.48
N THR A 301 3.40 3.63 5.81
CA THR A 301 3.78 2.37 6.46
C THR A 301 5.06 2.53 7.29
N ASN A 302 6.05 3.24 6.76
CA ASN A 302 7.34 3.45 7.43
C ASN A 302 7.25 4.46 8.59
N TYR A 303 6.37 5.47 8.48
CA TYR A 303 6.15 6.45 9.56
C TYR A 303 5.39 5.87 10.75
N ILE A 304 4.47 4.93 10.52
CA ILE A 304 3.77 4.21 11.61
C ILE A 304 4.75 3.39 12.46
N ASN A 305 5.86 2.92 11.87
CA ASN A 305 6.86 2.09 12.55
C ASN A 305 8.04 2.87 13.16
N LYS A 306 8.29 4.13 12.76
CA LYS A 306 9.48 4.91 13.16
C LYS A 306 9.44 5.46 14.60
N GLU A 307 8.36 5.24 15.34
CA GLU A 307 8.20 5.72 16.72
C GLU A 307 8.51 4.67 17.80
N LEU A 308 9.24 3.63 17.40
CA LEU A 308 9.84 2.63 18.28
C LEU A 308 11.35 2.89 18.42
#